data_AF-A0A929Y3I8-F1
#
_entry.id   AF-A0A929Y3I8-F1
#
_cell.length_a   1.000
_cell.length_b   1.000
_cell.length_c   1.000
_cell.angle_alpha   90.00
_cell.angle_beta   90.00
_cell.angle_gamma   90.00
#
_symmetry.space_group_name_H-M   'P 1'
#
loop_
_entity.id
_entity.type
_entity.pdbx_description
1 polymer ?
#
loop_
_entity_poly.entity_id
_entity_poly.type
_entity_poly.pdbx_seq_one_letter_code
_entity_poly.pdbx_strand_id
1 'polypeptide(L)'
;MAGSLVIVESPAKVKTIKKYLGTGYEVTASNGHVRDLPKSTMGIDVEHDFEPKYITIRGKGELLAKLKKDVKKADKIYLATDPDREGEAISWHLSK
;
A
#
# COMPACT_ATOMS: atom_id res chain seq x y z
N MET A 1 24.30 -2.48 1.97
CA MET A 1 23.31 -2.02 2.96
C MET A 1 21.94 -2.18 2.35
N ALA A 2 20.99 -2.72 3.11
CA ALA A 2 19.60 -2.75 2.66
C ALA A 2 19.09 -1.30 2.61
N GLY A 3 18.45 -0.94 1.51
CA GLY A 3 17.91 0.41 1.33
C GLY A 3 16.61 0.59 2.12
N SER A 4 16.18 1.83 2.27
CA SER A 4 14.82 2.13 2.72
C SER A 4 13.84 1.93 1.56
N LEU A 5 12.66 1.36 1.82
CA LEU A 5 11.58 1.24 0.85
C LEU A 5 10.57 2.37 1.05
N VAL A 6 10.24 3.07 -0.01
CA VAL A 6 9.20 4.11 -0.04
C VAL A 6 8.06 3.63 -0.92
N ILE A 7 6.87 3.50 -0.35
CA ILE A 7 5.66 3.08 -1.06
C ILE A 7 4.78 4.30 -1.26
N VAL A 8 4.53 4.67 -2.51
CA VAL A 8 3.64 5.77 -2.90
C VAL A 8 2.35 5.23 -3.50
N GLU A 9 1.33 6.06 -3.63
CA GLU A 9 0.06 5.60 -4.18
C GLU A 9 0.11 5.35 -5.71
N SER A 10 0.66 6.31 -6.47
CA SER A 10 0.59 6.31 -7.93
C SER A 10 1.96 6.12 -8.61
N PRO A 11 2.02 5.38 -9.74
CA PRO A 11 3.26 5.20 -10.52
C PRO A 11 3.90 6.52 -10.97
N ALA A 12 3.07 7.54 -11.19
CA ALA A 12 3.54 8.86 -11.62
C ALA A 12 4.49 9.51 -10.61
N LYS A 13 4.23 9.32 -9.30
CA LYS A 13 5.05 9.89 -8.22
C LYS A 13 6.39 9.19 -8.04
N VAL A 14 6.50 7.91 -8.45
CA VAL A 14 7.71 7.09 -8.27
C VAL A 14 8.94 7.75 -8.91
N LYS A 15 8.84 8.17 -10.17
CA LYS A 15 9.97 8.78 -10.89
C LYS A 15 10.45 10.06 -10.23
N THR A 16 9.52 10.90 -9.78
CA THR A 16 9.82 12.19 -9.14
C THR A 16 10.48 11.99 -7.78
N ILE A 17 9.90 11.14 -6.93
CA ILE A 17 10.43 10.89 -5.57
C ILE A 17 11.78 10.17 -5.64
N LYS A 18 11.96 9.21 -6.56
CA LYS A 18 13.24 8.53 -6.75
C LYS A 18 14.37 9.49 -7.13
N LYS A 19 14.07 10.54 -7.93
CA LYS A 19 15.04 11.59 -8.26
C LYS A 19 15.44 12.42 -7.05
N TYR A 20 14.52 12.70 -6.13
CA TYR A 20 14.82 13.51 -4.94
C TYR A 20 15.57 12.75 -3.85
N LEU A 21 15.23 11.48 -3.63
CA LEU A 21 15.83 10.68 -2.55
C LEU A 21 17.19 10.08 -2.92
N GLY A 22 17.43 9.82 -4.20
CA GLY A 22 18.72 9.33 -4.68
C GLY A 22 19.05 7.90 -4.23
N THR A 23 20.33 7.61 -4.07
CA THR A 23 20.84 6.28 -3.75
C THR A 23 20.54 5.92 -2.29
N GLY A 24 20.13 4.67 -2.05
CA GLY A 24 19.75 4.17 -0.72
C GLY A 24 18.24 4.08 -0.47
N TYR A 25 17.43 4.59 -1.41
CA TYR A 25 15.98 4.44 -1.40
C TYR A 25 15.49 3.65 -2.62
N GLU A 26 14.65 2.64 -2.38
CA GLU A 26 13.84 2.05 -3.43
C GLU A 26 12.43 2.63 -3.33
N VAL A 27 11.89 3.09 -4.46
CA VAL A 27 10.58 3.74 -4.52
C VAL A 27 9.66 2.90 -5.40
N THR A 28 8.52 2.49 -4.86
CA THR A 28 7.51 1.65 -5.54
C THR A 28 6.11 2.23 -5.34
N ALA A 29 5.13 1.76 -6.12
CA ALA A 29 3.74 2.22 -6.03
C ALA A 29 2.78 1.09 -5.63
N SER A 30 1.74 1.42 -4.85
CA SER A 30 0.62 0.52 -4.52
C SER A 30 -0.46 0.47 -5.60
N ASN A 31 -0.38 1.38 -6.58
CA ASN A 31 -1.37 1.59 -7.63
C ASN A 31 -2.78 1.84 -7.03
N GLY A 32 -2.86 2.66 -5.98
CA GLY A 32 -4.08 2.92 -5.20
C GLY A 32 -4.39 1.83 -4.15
N HIS A 33 -5.68 1.67 -3.81
CA HIS A 33 -6.19 0.72 -2.81
C HIS A 33 -5.79 -0.73 -3.09
N VAL A 34 -5.26 -1.45 -2.09
CA VAL A 34 -4.90 -2.87 -2.22
C VAL A 34 -5.95 -3.83 -1.66
N ARG A 35 -6.83 -3.29 -0.81
CA ARG A 35 -7.94 -3.99 -0.17
C ARG A 35 -9.21 -3.18 -0.34
N ASP A 36 -10.34 -3.86 -0.36
CA ASP A 36 -11.67 -3.26 -0.49
C ASP A 36 -12.72 -4.20 0.14
N LEU A 37 -13.96 -3.75 0.26
CA LEU A 37 -15.07 -4.60 0.63
C LEU A 37 -15.38 -5.63 -0.48
N PRO A 38 -15.95 -6.80 -0.14
CA PRO A 38 -16.44 -7.75 -1.12
C PRO A 38 -17.45 -7.11 -2.08
N LYS A 39 -17.27 -7.33 -3.38
CA LYS A 39 -18.19 -6.76 -4.39
C LYS A 39 -19.61 -7.35 -4.35
N SER A 40 -19.75 -8.56 -3.83
CA SER A 40 -20.99 -9.35 -3.92
C SER A 40 -21.71 -9.52 -2.57
N THR A 41 -21.16 -8.98 -1.49
CA THR A 41 -21.78 -9.01 -0.16
C THR A 41 -21.60 -7.66 0.52
N MET A 42 -22.40 -7.36 1.55
CA MET A 42 -22.33 -6.07 2.25
C MET A 42 -20.94 -5.78 2.83
N GLY A 43 -20.22 -6.80 3.28
CA GLY A 43 -18.85 -6.65 3.78
C GLY A 43 -18.73 -5.92 5.11
N ILE A 44 -19.85 -5.59 5.76
CA ILE A 44 -19.92 -4.90 7.05
C ILE A 44 -20.76 -5.75 7.98
N ASP A 45 -20.23 -6.06 9.16
CA ASP A 45 -20.95 -6.77 10.21
C ASP A 45 -21.65 -5.77 11.14
N VAL A 46 -22.96 -5.57 10.92
CA VAL A 46 -23.77 -4.60 11.68
C VAL A 46 -24.05 -5.03 13.12
N GLU A 47 -23.90 -6.33 13.43
CA GLU A 47 -24.10 -6.87 14.77
C GLU A 47 -22.83 -6.73 15.63
N HIS A 48 -21.67 -6.59 14.99
CA HIS A 48 -20.35 -6.50 15.62
C HIS A 48 -19.68 -5.14 15.35
N ASP A 49 -20.30 -4.06 15.82
CA ASP A 49 -19.74 -2.69 15.78
C ASP A 49 -19.29 -2.23 14.38
N PHE A 50 -20.07 -2.59 13.36
CA PHE A 50 -19.80 -2.28 11.95
C PHE A 50 -18.44 -2.81 11.46
N GLU A 51 -17.98 -3.96 11.96
CA GLU A 51 -16.68 -4.52 11.58
C GLU A 51 -16.59 -4.76 10.06
N PRO A 52 -15.61 -4.15 9.36
CA PRO A 52 -15.46 -4.31 7.92
C PRO A 52 -14.65 -5.55 7.56
N LYS A 53 -15.21 -6.41 6.71
CA LYS A 53 -14.51 -7.53 6.09
C LYS A 53 -13.78 -7.06 4.83
N TYR A 54 -12.53 -6.65 4.97
CA TYR A 54 -11.70 -6.30 3.80
C TYR A 54 -11.13 -7.52 3.08
N ILE A 55 -11.28 -7.56 1.76
CA ILE A 55 -10.66 -8.54 0.87
C ILE A 55 -9.59 -7.89 -0.01
N THR A 56 -8.63 -8.68 -0.47
CA THR A 56 -7.67 -8.23 -1.49
C THR A 56 -8.37 -8.00 -2.82
N ILE A 57 -8.10 -6.88 -3.47
CA ILE A 57 -8.66 -6.58 -4.79
C ILE A 57 -8.11 -7.57 -5.83
N ARG A 58 -9.03 -8.17 -6.62
CA ARG A 58 -8.68 -9.12 -7.68
C ARG A 58 -7.72 -8.46 -8.69
N GLY A 59 -6.66 -9.18 -9.07
CA GLY A 59 -5.63 -8.68 -9.98
C GLY A 59 -4.44 -8.00 -9.29
N LYS A 60 -4.53 -7.68 -7.98
CA LYS A 60 -3.40 -7.12 -7.21
C LYS A 60 -2.49 -8.16 -6.54
N GLY A 61 -2.68 -9.45 -6.83
CA GLY A 61 -1.90 -10.54 -6.21
C GLY A 61 -0.40 -10.45 -6.48
N GLU A 62 0.01 -10.25 -7.74
CA GLU A 62 1.42 -10.10 -8.11
C GLU A 62 2.06 -8.87 -7.48
N LEU A 63 1.32 -7.76 -7.47
CA LEU A 63 1.76 -6.51 -6.82
C LEU A 63 2.03 -6.74 -5.32
N LEU A 64 1.10 -7.38 -4.61
CA LEU A 64 1.26 -7.67 -3.18
C LEU A 64 2.40 -8.65 -2.93
N ALA A 65 2.59 -9.66 -3.78
CA ALA A 65 3.72 -10.57 -3.68
C ALA A 65 5.05 -9.83 -3.86
N LYS A 66 5.12 -8.89 -4.82
CA LYS A 66 6.29 -8.03 -5.02
C LYS A 66 6.53 -7.12 -3.81
N LEU A 67 5.52 -6.38 -3.34
CA LEU A 67 5.63 -5.49 -2.19
C LEU A 67 6.09 -6.25 -0.94
N LYS A 68 5.53 -7.44 -0.67
CA LYS A 68 5.98 -8.30 0.45
C LYS A 68 7.44 -8.73 0.33
N LYS A 69 7.92 -8.99 -0.89
CA LYS A 69 9.32 -9.33 -1.14
C LYS A 69 10.25 -8.13 -0.90
N ASP A 70 9.84 -6.95 -1.35
CA ASP A 70 10.62 -5.71 -1.21
C ASP A 70 10.68 -5.26 0.25
N VAL A 71 9.55 -5.35 0.97
CA VAL A 71 9.45 -5.07 2.42
C VAL A 71 10.41 -5.94 3.22
N LYS A 72 10.49 -7.25 2.95
CA LYS A 72 11.39 -8.18 3.67
C LYS A 72 12.89 -7.86 3.47
N LYS A 73 13.23 -7.09 2.45
CA LYS A 73 14.62 -6.73 2.13
C LYS A 73 15.01 -5.35 2.63
N ALA A 74 14.04 -4.53 3.05
CA ALA A 74 14.26 -3.14 3.40
C ALA A 74 14.49 -2.99 4.91
N ASP A 75 15.43 -2.12 5.29
CA ASP A 75 15.70 -1.83 6.71
C ASP A 75 14.61 -0.94 7.32
N LYS A 76 14.04 -0.05 6.50
CA LYS A 76 12.96 0.86 6.88
C LYS A 76 11.92 0.93 5.77
N ILE A 77 10.67 1.12 6.16
CA ILE A 77 9.53 1.25 5.26
C ILE A 77 8.89 2.61 5.52
N TYR A 78 8.73 3.39 4.46
CA TYR A 78 8.04 4.66 4.46
C TYR A 78 6.79 4.54 3.61
N LEU A 79 5.64 4.82 4.21
CA LEU A 79 4.36 4.92 3.50
C LEU A 79 4.16 6.41 3.16
N ALA A 80 4.26 6.72 1.87
CA ALA A 80 4.24 8.08 1.33
C ALA A 80 3.01 8.28 0.42
N THR A 81 1.84 7.92 0.96
CA THR A 81 0.54 8.22 0.36
C THR A 81 0.20 9.71 0.51
N ASP A 82 -0.87 10.15 -0.14
CA ASP A 82 -1.30 11.54 0.00
C ASP A 82 -1.72 11.87 1.44
N PRO A 83 -1.50 13.11 1.90
CA PRO A 83 -1.79 13.54 3.26
C PRO A 83 -3.29 13.85 3.45
N ASP A 84 -4.13 12.90 3.05
CA ASP A 84 -5.58 12.96 3.18
C ASP A 84 -6.13 11.65 3.76
N ARG A 85 -7.45 11.62 3.95
CA ARG A 85 -8.15 10.47 4.53
C ARG A 85 -7.99 9.19 3.70
N GLU A 86 -7.89 9.33 2.38
CA GLU A 86 -7.83 8.20 1.46
C GLU A 86 -6.42 7.62 1.46
N GLY A 87 -5.41 8.48 1.40
CA GLY A 87 -4.02 8.09 1.54
C GLY A 87 -3.75 7.38 2.87
N GLU A 88 -4.29 7.91 3.98
CA GLU A 88 -4.15 7.27 5.30
C GLU A 88 -4.78 5.87 5.32
N ALA A 89 -5.96 5.70 4.72
CA ALA A 89 -6.62 4.40 4.60
C ALA A 89 -5.80 3.40 3.75
N ILE A 90 -5.20 3.87 2.65
CA ILE A 90 -4.31 3.06 1.80
C ILE A 90 -3.08 2.63 2.60
N SER A 91 -2.45 3.55 3.31
CA SER A 91 -1.30 3.27 4.17
C SER A 91 -1.64 2.27 5.27
N TRP A 92 -2.79 2.45 5.93
CA TRP A 92 -3.29 1.50 6.92
C TRP A 92 -3.49 0.10 6.32
N HIS A 93 -4.09 0.00 5.13
CA HIS A 93 -4.25 -1.29 4.44
C HIS A 93 -2.93 -1.95 4.03
N LEU A 94 -1.91 -1.17 3.66
CA LEU A 94 -0.57 -1.68 3.34
C LEU A 94 0.19 -2.16 4.58
N SER A 95 -0.11 -1.58 5.75
CA SER A 95 0.52 -1.95 7.03
C SER A 95 0.01 -3.27 7.63
N LYS A 96 -1.11 -3.80 7.13
CA LYS A 96 -1.77 -5.02 7.61
C LYS A 96 -1.40 -6.24 6.75
#